data_AF-A0A8J6QX05-F1
#
_entry.id   AF-A0A8J6QX05-F1
#
_cell.length_a   1.000
_cell.length_b   1.000
_cell.length_c   1.000
_cell.angle_alpha   90.00
_cell.angle_beta   90.00
_cell.angle_gamma   90.00
#
_symmetry.space_group_name_H-M   'P 1'
#
loop_
_entity.id
_entity.type
_entity.pdbx_description
1 polymer ?
#
loop_
_entity_poly.entity_id
_entity_poly.type
_entity_poly.pdbx_seq_one_letter_code
_entity_poly.pdbx_strand_id
1 'polypeptide(L)'
;MPKKSVFLILVVLGGLFWLAGCGSSNRSSAAQDGVIVMQLNEEYELYDGDVLKPTDDETQIAVRHVFEDDQRYVTLLAGSATLILGDGVR
;
A
#
# COMPACT_ATOMS: atom_id res chain seq x y z
N MET A 1 27.49 4.41 -48.82
CA MET A 1 26.25 5.14 -48.47
C MET A 1 25.08 4.17 -48.54
N PRO A 2 24.09 4.14 -47.62
CA PRO A 2 24.09 4.41 -46.20
C PRO A 2 23.92 3.12 -45.34
N LYS A 3 24.49 3.17 -44.14
CA LYS A 3 24.22 2.34 -42.97
C LYS A 3 22.73 2.42 -42.63
N LYS A 4 22.06 1.30 -42.29
CA LYS A 4 20.82 1.18 -41.48
C LYS A 4 20.25 -0.23 -41.61
N SER A 5 20.75 -1.21 -40.86
CA SER A 5 20.00 -2.47 -40.67
C SER A 5 20.50 -3.30 -39.49
N VAL A 6 20.78 -2.65 -38.35
CA VAL A 6 21.17 -3.36 -37.10
C VAL A 6 20.34 -2.87 -35.90
N PHE A 7 19.33 -2.03 -36.11
CA PHE A 7 18.65 -1.30 -35.04
C PHE A 7 17.24 -1.80 -34.69
N LEU A 8 16.84 -3.00 -35.13
CA LEU A 8 15.42 -3.39 -35.07
C LEU A 8 15.13 -4.81 -34.58
N ILE A 9 16.01 -5.41 -33.77
CA ILE A 9 15.69 -6.65 -33.02
C ILE A 9 16.30 -6.61 -31.61
N LEU A 10 16.23 -5.46 -30.95
CA LEU A 10 16.64 -5.30 -29.53
C LEU A 10 15.52 -4.71 -28.67
N VAL A 11 14.28 -4.68 -29.20
CA VAL A 11 13.09 -4.13 -28.53
C VAL A 11 12.18 -5.23 -27.97
N VAL A 12 12.45 -6.51 -28.27
CA VAL A 12 11.60 -7.64 -27.83
C VAL A 12 11.93 -8.12 -26.40
N LEU A 13 13.02 -7.62 -25.78
CA LEU A 13 13.48 -8.10 -24.46
C LEU A 13 13.10 -7.19 -23.27
N GLY A 14 12.16 -6.25 -23.44
CA GLY A 14 11.85 -5.22 -22.44
C GLY A 14 10.40 -5.17 -21.94
N GLY A 15 9.53 -6.11 -22.33
CA GLY A 15 8.08 -5.98 -22.15
C GLY A 15 7.38 -7.05 -21.32
N LEU A 16 8.12 -7.92 -20.63
CA LEU A 16 7.55 -9.01 -19.82
C LEU A 16 8.11 -9.01 -18.40
N PHE A 17 8.17 -7.83 -17.78
CA PHE A 17 8.17 -7.71 -16.33
C PHE A 17 6.75 -7.36 -15.90
N TRP A 18 5.86 -8.35 -16.01
CA TRP A 18 4.59 -8.31 -15.32
C TRP A 18 4.93 -8.39 -13.82
N LEU A 19 5.03 -7.22 -13.21
CA LEU A 19 4.80 -7.04 -11.78
C LEU A 19 3.39 -7.55 -11.50
N ALA A 20 3.28 -8.84 -11.21
CA ALA A 20 2.14 -9.41 -10.52
C ALA A 20 2.18 -8.86 -9.09
N GLY A 21 1.68 -7.64 -8.93
CA GLY A 21 1.56 -6.91 -7.69
C GLY A 21 0.20 -6.22 -7.63
N CYS A 22 -0.82 -7.01 -7.32
CA CYS A 22 -2.05 -6.57 -6.63
C CYS A 22 -2.72 -7.89 -6.19
N GLY A 23 -2.50 -8.37 -4.97
CA GLY A 23 -3.01 -7.73 -3.77
C GLY A 23 -4.26 -8.48 -3.30
N SER A 24 -4.17 -9.81 -3.19
CA SER A 24 -5.16 -10.60 -2.44
C SER A 24 -4.53 -10.94 -1.09
N SER A 25 -4.43 -9.92 -0.23
CA SER A 25 -4.13 -10.12 1.17
C SER A 25 -5.39 -10.73 1.79
N ASN A 26 -5.40 -12.06 1.82
CA ASN A 26 -6.33 -12.86 2.60
C ASN A 26 -6.35 -12.29 4.02
N ARG A 27 -7.42 -11.57 4.40
CA ARG A 27 -7.62 -11.01 5.75
C ARG A 27 -7.61 -12.17 6.75
N SER A 28 -6.44 -12.45 7.28
CA SER A 28 -6.21 -13.56 8.21
C SER A 28 -5.70 -12.95 9.50
N SER A 29 -6.55 -12.96 10.52
CA SER A 29 -6.16 -13.00 11.93
C SER A 29 -5.55 -11.74 12.54
N ALA A 30 -6.39 -10.72 12.83
CA ALA A 30 -6.14 -9.81 13.97
C ALA A 30 -7.32 -8.89 14.32
N ALA A 31 -8.35 -8.76 13.47
CA ALA A 31 -9.49 -7.89 13.74
C ALA A 31 -10.36 -8.42 14.88
N GLN A 32 -9.96 -8.16 16.12
CA GLN A 32 -10.85 -8.18 17.27
C GLN A 32 -11.59 -6.85 17.28
N ASP A 33 -12.91 -6.88 17.09
CA ASP A 33 -13.84 -5.78 17.37
C ASP A 33 -13.39 -4.41 16.83
N GLY A 34 -13.13 -4.33 15.52
CA GLY A 34 -12.74 -3.07 14.87
C GLY A 34 -11.31 -2.61 15.15
N VAL A 35 -10.45 -3.42 15.75
CA VAL A 35 -9.05 -3.07 16.03
C VAL A 35 -8.10 -3.91 15.18
N ILE A 36 -7.21 -3.27 14.43
CA ILE A 36 -6.22 -3.91 13.55
C ILE A 36 -4.83 -3.58 14.08
N VAL A 37 -4.03 -4.61 14.39
CA VAL A 37 -2.59 -4.45 14.62
C VAL A 37 -1.90 -4.34 13.27
N MET A 38 -1.29 -3.18 12.99
CA MET A 38 -0.69 -2.92 11.69
C MET A 38 0.60 -3.71 11.48
N GLN A 39 0.79 -4.17 10.25
CA GLN A 39 2.01 -4.83 9.79
C GLN A 39 2.93 -3.83 9.10
N LEU A 40 4.24 -4.07 9.24
CA LEU A 40 5.27 -3.25 8.59
C LEU A 40 5.13 -3.34 7.06
N ASN A 41 5.19 -2.18 6.42
CA ASN A 41 5.08 -1.98 4.97
C ASN A 41 3.74 -2.45 4.35
N GLU A 42 2.72 -2.69 5.18
CA GLU A 42 1.36 -2.92 4.70
C GLU A 42 0.59 -1.60 4.63
N GLU A 43 -0.18 -1.42 3.55
CA GLU A 43 -1.00 -0.24 3.33
C GLU A 43 -2.45 -0.48 3.75
N TYR A 44 -3.01 0.47 4.48
CA TYR A 44 -4.38 0.43 4.98
C TYR A 44 -5.14 1.66 4.48
N GLU A 45 -6.31 1.45 3.88
CA GLU A 45 -7.23 2.53 3.54
C GLU A 45 -7.91 3.05 4.82
N LEU A 46 -8.01 4.37 4.93
CA LEU A 46 -8.65 5.06 6.05
C LEU A 46 -10.00 5.63 5.63
N TYR A 47 -10.99 5.39 6.47
CA TYR A 47 -12.32 5.96 6.39
C TYR A 47 -12.54 6.99 7.50
N ASP A 48 -13.59 7.80 7.37
CA ASP A 48 -13.95 8.75 8.41
C ASP A 48 -14.31 8.03 9.71
N GLY A 49 -13.69 8.48 10.80
CA GLY A 49 -13.83 7.90 12.13
C GLY A 49 -12.74 6.88 12.49
N ASP A 50 -11.90 6.47 11.54
CA ASP A 50 -10.74 5.64 11.85
C ASP A 50 -9.71 6.42 12.69
N VAL A 51 -9.05 5.71 13.62
CA VAL A 51 -8.04 6.28 14.52
C VAL A 51 -6.77 5.44 14.46
N LEU A 52 -5.67 6.10 14.11
CA LEU A 52 -4.34 5.51 14.16
C LEU A 52 -3.68 5.76 15.52
N LYS A 53 -3.25 4.70 16.20
CA LYS A 53 -2.61 4.79 17.50
C LYS A 53 -1.23 4.11 17.47
N PRO A 54 -0.14 4.88 17.47
CA PRO A 54 1.20 4.36 17.75
C PRO A 54 1.22 3.62 19.09
N THR A 55 1.95 2.50 19.15
CA THR A 55 2.13 1.70 20.38
C THR A 55 3.55 1.77 20.91
N ASP A 56 4.47 2.43 20.21
CA ASP A 56 5.81 2.76 20.68
C ASP A 56 6.28 4.14 20.19
N ASP A 57 7.40 4.61 20.75
CA ASP A 57 7.99 5.94 20.48
C ASP A 57 8.81 5.98 19.18
N GLU A 58 9.12 4.82 18.59
CA GLU A 58 9.91 4.70 17.35
C GLU A 58 9.03 4.60 16.10
N THR A 59 7.71 4.73 16.27
CA THR A 59 6.72 4.51 15.23
C THR A 59 6.83 5.54 14.13
N GLN A 60 6.96 5.06 12.89
CA GLN A 60 7.00 5.88 11.69
C GLN A 60 5.87 5.47 10.73
N ILE A 61 5.08 6.46 10.32
CA ILE A 61 3.91 6.26 9.45
C ILE A 61 4.10 7.08 8.18
N ALA A 62 3.90 6.46 7.02
CA ALA A 62 3.69 7.17 5.76
C ALA A 62 2.19 7.35 5.51
N VAL A 63 1.83 8.52 4.98
CA VAL A 63 0.45 8.85 4.59
C VAL A 63 0.43 9.17 3.10
N ARG A 64 -0.55 8.61 2.38
CA ARG A 64 -0.77 8.86 0.95
C ARG A 64 -2.22 9.26 0.72
N HIS A 65 -2.44 10.37 0.01
CA HIS A 65 -3.76 10.84 -0.38
C HIS A 65 -3.90 10.80 -1.90
N VAL A 66 -4.94 10.13 -2.38
CA VAL A 66 -5.35 10.15 -3.79
C VAL A 66 -6.50 11.14 -3.91
N PHE A 67 -6.21 12.33 -4.44
CA PHE A 67 -7.18 13.42 -4.50
C PHE A 67 -8.36 13.19 -5.46
N GLU A 68 -8.19 12.32 -6.46
CA GLU A 68 -9.24 12.05 -7.48
C GLU A 68 -10.46 11.36 -6.88
N ASP A 69 -10.22 10.38 -5.99
CA ASP A 69 -11.25 9.55 -5.36
C ASP A 69 -11.41 9.83 -3.85
N ASP A 70 -10.74 10.86 -3.34
CA ASP A 70 -10.63 11.20 -1.91
C ASP A 70 -10.20 10.03 -0.99
N GLN A 71 -9.36 9.14 -1.52
CA GLN A 71 -8.89 7.96 -0.80
C GLN A 71 -7.63 8.27 0.00
N ARG A 72 -7.65 7.87 1.27
CA ARG A 72 -6.55 8.10 2.22
C ARG A 72 -5.97 6.76 2.61
N TYR A 73 -4.65 6.66 2.60
CA TYR A 73 -3.92 5.44 2.94
C TYR A 73 -2.84 5.73 3.96
N VAL A 74 -2.58 4.75 4.83
CA VAL A 74 -1.47 4.77 5.78
C VAL A 74 -0.64 3.50 5.71
N THR A 75 0.66 3.64 5.92
CA THR A 75 1.62 2.55 5.94
C THR A 75 2.53 2.67 7.16
N LEU A 76 2.68 1.58 7.92
CA LEU A 76 3.64 1.51 9.01
C LEU A 76 5.04 1.22 8.47
N LEU A 77 5.99 2.14 8.65
CA LEU A 77 7.36 2.00 8.16
C LEU A 77 8.32 1.45 9.22
N ALA A 78 8.09 1.77 10.48
CA ALA A 78 8.88 1.33 11.63
C ALA A 78 8.04 1.37 12.90
N GLY A 79 8.47 0.64 13.93
CA GLY A 79 7.76 0.54 15.21
C GLY A 79 6.49 -0.32 15.12
N SER A 80 5.47 0.09 15.87
CA SER A 80 4.22 -0.65 16.04
C SER A 80 3.05 0.34 16.17
N ALA A 81 1.94 0.00 15.53
CA ALA A 81 0.74 0.81 15.59
C ALA A 81 -0.51 -0.05 15.48
N THR A 82 -1.59 0.50 16.01
CA THR A 82 -2.92 -0.08 15.94
C THR A 82 -3.84 0.87 15.19
N LEU A 83 -4.57 0.35 14.21
CA LEU A 83 -5.64 1.05 13.52
C LEU A 83 -6.99 0.65 14.14
N ILE A 84 -7.68 1.60 14.73
CA ILE A 84 -9.03 1.43 15.28
C ILE A 84 -10.00 1.92 14.22
N LEU A 85 -10.92 1.05 13.83
CA LEU A 85 -11.89 1.28 12.78
C LEU A 85 -13.08 2.05 13.35
N GLY A 86 -13.44 3.14 12.69
CA GLY A 86 -14.64 3.92 13.01
C GLY A 86 -15.92 3.26 12.51
N ASP A 87 -17.05 3.69 13.07
CA ASP A 87 -18.40 3.25 12.67
C ASP A 87 -18.88 3.86 11.34
N GLY A 88 -17.98 4.49 10.58
CA GLY A 88 -18.27 5.10 9.28
C GLY A 88 -18.76 4.07 8.25
N VAL A 89 -19.57 4.52 7.30
CA VAL A 89 -20.02 3.69 6.18
C VAL A 89 -18.80 3.38 5.29
N ARG A 90 -18.50 2.08 5.16
CA ARG A 90 -17.42 1.54 4.33
C ARG A 90 -17.91 1.20 2.93
#